data_AF-A0A0P9GRL3-F1
#
_entry.id   AF-A0A0P9GRL3-F1
#
_cell.length_a   1.000
_cell.length_b   1.000
_cell.length_c   1.000
_cell.angle_alpha   90.00
_cell.angle_beta   90.00
_cell.angle_gamma   90.00
#
_symmetry.space_group_name_H-M   'P 1'
#
loop_
_entity.id
_entity.type
_entity.pdbx_description
1 polymer ?
#
loop_
_entity_poly.entity_id
_entity_poly.type
_entity_poly.pdbx_seq_one_letter_code
_entity_poly.pdbx_strand_id
1 'polypeptide(L)'
;MTDVRILGAFLTMVLAIYSGVQSYRIAAAGAVQQIPQLQGDGGGGLVFAVLCLIGAMVLLKRPLIATWILAVATVLVAFVGLSFGDPAMYWWSGITLVLTVYTFMQHRLLKRQQNDRYGLHSKSDRKEKRNRATSGA
;
A
#
# COMPACT_ATOMS: atom_id res chain seq x y z
N MET A 1 -2.44 16.42 -5.57
CA MET A 1 -2.07 15.58 -4.39
C MET A 1 -2.96 14.35 -4.27
N THR A 2 -4.26 14.48 -4.50
CA THR A 2 -5.19 13.36 -4.73
C THR A 2 -4.68 12.46 -5.85
N ASP A 3 -4.10 13.05 -6.90
CA ASP A 3 -3.56 12.37 -8.09
C ASP A 3 -2.51 11.30 -7.75
N VAL A 4 -1.67 11.58 -6.75
CA VAL A 4 -0.56 10.71 -6.32
C VAL A 4 -1.08 9.48 -5.55
N ARG A 5 -2.17 9.65 -4.79
CA ARG A 5 -2.87 8.53 -4.12
C ARG A 5 -3.71 7.72 -5.11
N ILE A 6 -4.37 8.41 -6.05
CA ILE A 6 -5.15 7.77 -7.12
C ILE A 6 -4.23 6.91 -7.98
N LEU A 7 -3.05 7.42 -8.37
CA LEU A 7 -2.05 6.65 -9.10
C LEU A 7 -1.59 5.42 -8.32
N GLY A 8 -1.26 5.58 -7.03
CA GLY A 8 -0.89 4.46 -6.17
C GLY A 8 -1.99 3.40 -6.09
N ALA A 9 -3.24 3.82 -5.86
CA ALA A 9 -4.39 2.92 -5.79
C ALA A 9 -4.65 2.22 -7.13
N PHE A 10 -4.52 2.94 -8.25
CA PHE A 10 -4.66 2.38 -9.58
C PHE A 10 -3.59 1.31 -9.86
N LEU A 11 -2.33 1.59 -9.58
CA LEU A 11 -1.24 0.63 -9.77
C LEU A 11 -1.44 -0.62 -8.90
N THR A 12 -1.82 -0.44 -7.63
CA THR A 12 -2.13 -1.57 -6.73
C THR A 12 -3.34 -2.37 -7.22
N MET A 13 -4.36 -1.71 -7.77
CA MET A 13 -5.55 -2.37 -8.32
C MET A 13 -5.20 -3.19 -9.58
N VAL A 14 -4.39 -2.65 -10.49
CA VAL A 14 -3.92 -3.38 -11.68
C VAL A 14 -3.11 -4.61 -11.27
N LEU A 15 -2.21 -4.47 -10.29
CA LEU A 15 -1.45 -5.58 -9.73
C LEU A 15 -2.39 -6.65 -9.17
N ALA A 16 -3.37 -6.26 -8.34
CA ALA A 16 -4.33 -7.17 -7.74
C ALA A 16 -5.15 -7.95 -8.78
N ILE A 17 -5.64 -7.28 -9.82
CA ILE A 17 -6.43 -7.91 -10.88
C ILE A 17 -5.55 -8.89 -11.67
N TYR A 18 -4.35 -8.45 -12.08
CA TYR A 18 -3.44 -9.28 -12.86
C TYR A 18 -3.01 -10.53 -12.09
N SER A 19 -2.54 -10.35 -10.85
CA SER A 19 -2.13 -11.48 -10.00
C SER A 19 -3.33 -12.38 -9.68
N GLY A 20 -4.50 -11.81 -9.39
CA GLY A 20 -5.71 -12.57 -9.11
C GLY A 20 -6.14 -13.46 -10.27
N VAL A 21 -6.12 -12.95 -11.50
CA VAL A 21 -6.45 -13.75 -12.70
C VAL A 21 -5.41 -14.86 -12.91
N GLN A 22 -4.12 -14.57 -12.78
CA GLN A 22 -3.07 -15.58 -12.94
C GLN A 22 -3.21 -16.68 -11.88
N SER A 23 -3.37 -16.30 -10.61
CA SER A 23 -3.52 -17.21 -9.48
C SER A 23 -4.80 -18.04 -9.56
N TYR A 24 -5.91 -17.46 -10.03
CA TYR A 24 -7.14 -18.21 -10.30
C TYR A 24 -6.90 -19.32 -11.33
N ARG A 25 -6.21 -19.01 -12.43
CA ARG A 25 -5.90 -20.01 -13.47
C ARG A 25 -5.01 -21.13 -12.95
N ILE A 26 -4.02 -20.81 -12.11
CA ILE A 26 -3.14 -21.80 -11.47
C ILE A 26 -3.94 -22.70 -10.52
N ALA A 27 -4.78 -22.11 -9.66
CA ALA A 27 -5.62 -22.85 -8.73
C ALA A 27 -6.62 -23.76 -9.47
N ALA A 28 -7.25 -23.26 -10.53
CA ALA A 28 -8.18 -24.02 -11.35
C ALA A 28 -7.49 -25.20 -12.06
N ALA A 29 -6.29 -24.99 -12.63
CA ALA A 29 -5.51 -26.06 -13.22
C ALA A 29 -5.12 -27.12 -12.18
N GLY A 30 -4.69 -26.69 -10.99
CA GLY A 30 -4.41 -27.58 -9.87
C GLY A 30 -5.63 -28.36 -9.38
N ALA A 31 -6.83 -27.77 -9.45
CA ALA A 31 -8.09 -28.43 -9.11
C ALA A 31 -8.44 -29.52 -10.13
N VAL A 32 -8.36 -29.20 -11.43
CA VAL A 32 -8.68 -30.14 -12.52
C VAL A 32 -7.69 -31.30 -12.55
N GLN A 33 -6.40 -31.03 -12.34
CA GLN A 33 -5.34 -32.04 -12.39
C GLN A 33 -5.09 -32.73 -11.04
N GLN A 34 -5.82 -32.35 -9.99
CA GLN A 34 -5.64 -32.85 -8.62
C GLN A 34 -4.21 -32.70 -8.10
N ILE A 35 -3.54 -31.61 -8.42
CA ILE A 35 -2.18 -31.28 -7.96
C ILE A 35 -2.30 -30.29 -6.78
N PRO A 36 -2.14 -30.74 -5.52
CA PRO A 36 -2.39 -29.88 -4.36
C PRO A 36 -1.45 -28.68 -4.28
N GLN A 37 -0.23 -28.82 -4.79
CA GLN A 37 0.77 -27.73 -4.82
C GLN A 37 0.28 -26.54 -5.66
N LEU A 38 -0.27 -26.80 -6.85
CA LEU A 38 -0.83 -25.76 -7.73
C LEU A 38 -2.08 -25.11 -7.12
N GLN A 39 -2.93 -25.89 -6.43
CA GLN A 39 -4.07 -25.32 -5.71
C GLN A 39 -3.63 -24.39 -4.59
N GLY A 40 -2.62 -24.79 -3.80
CA GLY A 40 -2.06 -23.99 -2.72
C GLY A 40 -1.41 -22.69 -3.20
N ASP A 41 -0.59 -22.79 -4.25
CA ASP A 41 0.10 -21.65 -4.88
C ASP A 41 -0.91 -20.63 -5.46
N GLY A 42 -1.84 -21.11 -6.28
CA GLY A 42 -2.92 -20.28 -6.82
C GLY A 42 -3.85 -19.72 -5.73
N GLY A 43 -4.14 -20.49 -4.69
CA GLY A 43 -4.93 -20.02 -3.55
C GLY A 43 -4.22 -18.90 -2.77
N GLY A 44 -2.93 -19.04 -2.52
CA GLY A 44 -2.11 -18.02 -1.86
C GLY A 44 -2.06 -16.71 -2.64
N GLY A 45 -1.87 -16.81 -3.97
CA GLY A 45 -1.90 -15.65 -4.85
C GLY A 45 -3.28 -14.95 -4.95
N LEU A 46 -4.38 -15.70 -4.80
CA LEU A 46 -5.73 -15.12 -4.70
C LEU A 46 -5.93 -14.33 -3.40
N VAL A 47 -5.47 -14.86 -2.26
CA VAL A 47 -5.53 -14.14 -0.97
C VAL A 47 -4.71 -12.85 -1.05
N PHE A 48 -3.51 -12.93 -1.64
CA PHE A 48 -2.67 -11.78 -1.93
C PHE A 48 -3.41 -10.73 -2.78
N ALA A 49 -4.04 -11.14 -3.89
CA ALA A 49 -4.80 -10.25 -4.77
C ALA A 49 -5.93 -9.51 -4.02
N VAL A 50 -6.67 -10.22 -3.17
CA VAL A 50 -7.74 -9.62 -2.35
C VAL A 50 -7.17 -8.59 -1.38
N LEU A 51 -6.06 -8.89 -0.70
CA LEU A 51 -5.40 -7.94 0.20
C LEU A 51 -4.92 -6.70 -0.55
N CYS A 52 -4.34 -6.85 -1.74
CA CYS A 52 -3.95 -5.71 -2.58
C CYS A 52 -5.17 -4.87 -3.00
N LEU A 53 -6.29 -5.49 -3.36
CA LEU A 53 -7.53 -4.78 -3.72
C LEU A 53 -8.06 -3.98 -2.53
N ILE A 54 -8.10 -4.58 -1.34
CA ILE A 54 -8.49 -3.89 -0.10
C ILE A 54 -7.51 -2.75 0.20
N GLY A 55 -6.21 -3.00 0.07
CA GLY A 55 -5.16 -1.99 0.24
C GLY A 55 -5.36 -0.79 -0.69
N ALA A 56 -5.67 -1.03 -1.96
CA ALA A 56 -5.95 0.01 -2.95
C ALA A 56 -7.19 0.86 -2.58
N MET A 57 -8.28 0.23 -2.15
CA MET A 57 -9.48 0.93 -1.70
C MET A 57 -9.22 1.77 -0.43
N VAL A 58 -8.48 1.21 0.52
CA VAL A 58 -8.14 1.88 1.79
C VAL A 58 -7.16 3.03 1.57
N LEU A 59 -6.25 2.93 0.60
CA LEU A 59 -5.22 3.93 0.30
C LEU A 59 -5.81 5.32 0.04
N LEU A 60 -6.98 5.40 -0.59
CA LEU A 60 -7.66 6.66 -0.89
C LEU A 60 -8.07 7.42 0.37
N LYS A 61 -8.48 6.71 1.43
CA LYS A 61 -9.01 7.29 2.67
C LYS A 61 -7.98 7.32 3.81
N ARG A 62 -7.24 6.24 4.00
CA ARG A 62 -6.35 6.00 5.15
C ARG A 62 -5.02 5.39 4.71
N PRO A 63 -4.06 6.19 4.20
CA PRO A 63 -2.82 5.69 3.61
C PRO A 63 -1.97 4.88 4.59
N LEU A 64 -1.99 5.22 5.89
CA LEU A 64 -1.26 4.46 6.91
C LEU A 64 -1.78 3.02 7.05
N ILE A 65 -3.10 2.84 7.03
CA ILE A 65 -3.71 1.50 7.12
C ILE A 65 -3.43 0.72 5.85
N ALA A 66 -3.48 1.38 4.68
CA ALA A 66 -3.10 0.76 3.42
C ALA A 66 -1.64 0.27 3.43
N THR A 67 -0.70 1.03 4.00
CA THR A 67 0.69 0.55 4.17
C THR A 67 0.75 -0.76 4.94
N TRP A 68 0.02 -0.88 6.05
CA TRP A 68 0.00 -2.11 6.84
C TRP A 68 -0.61 -3.29 6.08
N ILE A 69 -1.71 -3.06 5.35
CA ILE A 69 -2.34 -4.10 4.53
C ILE A 69 -1.38 -4.58 3.44
N LEU A 70 -0.72 -3.66 2.74
CA LEU A 70 0.25 -4.00 1.70
C LEU A 70 1.49 -4.71 2.28
N ALA A 71 1.97 -4.30 3.46
CA ALA A 71 3.07 -4.99 4.14
C ALA A 71 2.70 -6.44 4.48
N VAL A 72 1.50 -6.68 4.99
CA VAL A 72 1.00 -8.04 5.26
C VAL A 72 0.88 -8.83 3.96
N ALA A 73 0.37 -8.22 2.89
CA ALA A 73 0.29 -8.85 1.57
C ALA A 73 1.69 -9.23 1.02
N THR A 74 2.69 -8.37 1.17
CA THR A 74 4.09 -8.63 0.79
C THR A 74 4.67 -9.83 1.53
N VAL A 75 4.46 -9.91 2.84
CA VAL A 75 4.96 -11.03 3.67
C VAL A 75 4.25 -12.32 3.28
N LEU A 76 2.93 -12.28 3.10
CA LEU A 76 2.14 -13.44 2.71
C LEU A 76 2.61 -14.00 1.36
N VAL A 77 2.75 -13.15 0.33
CA VAL A 77 3.14 -13.62 -1.01
C VAL A 77 4.60 -14.09 -1.05
N ALA A 78 5.50 -13.49 -0.23
CA ALA A 78 6.85 -14.03 -0.04
C ALA A 78 6.83 -15.43 0.59
N PHE A 79 5.98 -15.64 1.60
CA PHE A 79 5.82 -16.93 2.26
C PHE A 79 5.23 -18.00 1.33
N VAL A 80 4.27 -17.62 0.48
CA VAL A 80 3.73 -18.50 -0.58
C VAL A 80 4.84 -18.87 -1.57
N GLY A 81 5.62 -17.90 -2.05
CA GLY A 81 6.77 -18.15 -2.93
C GLY A 81 7.83 -19.08 -2.32
N LEU A 82 8.08 -18.95 -1.01
CA LEU A 82 8.97 -19.85 -0.26
C LEU A 82 8.39 -21.26 -0.13
N SER A 83 7.09 -21.37 0.15
CA SER A 83 6.44 -22.66 0.43
C SER A 83 6.26 -23.51 -0.83
N PHE A 84 5.97 -22.88 -1.97
CA PHE A 84 5.66 -23.58 -3.22
C PHE A 84 6.77 -23.49 -4.26
N GLY A 85 7.82 -22.69 -4.01
CA GLY A 85 8.97 -22.53 -4.90
C GLY A 85 8.67 -21.73 -6.18
N ASP A 86 7.61 -20.91 -6.18
CA ASP A 86 7.21 -20.15 -7.37
C ASP A 86 8.02 -18.83 -7.50
N PRO A 87 8.87 -18.69 -8.53
CA PRO A 87 9.59 -17.45 -8.81
C PRO A 87 8.68 -16.24 -9.04
N ALA A 88 7.48 -16.43 -9.59
CA ALA A 88 6.54 -15.35 -9.87
C ALA A 88 6.05 -14.67 -8.58
N MET A 89 5.85 -15.45 -7.51
CA MET A 89 5.45 -14.93 -6.20
C MET A 89 6.51 -14.00 -5.59
N TYR A 90 7.80 -14.27 -5.80
CA TYR A 90 8.87 -13.37 -5.37
C TYR A 90 8.86 -12.05 -6.14
N TRP A 91 8.60 -12.08 -7.45
CA TRP A 91 8.43 -10.87 -8.25
C TRP A 91 7.26 -10.02 -7.74
N TRP A 92 6.11 -10.65 -7.45
CA TRP A 92 4.96 -9.95 -6.87
C TRP A 92 5.26 -9.39 -5.49
N SER A 93 6.00 -10.13 -4.65
CA SER A 93 6.47 -9.62 -3.36
C SER A 93 7.31 -8.36 -3.53
N GLY A 94 8.28 -8.38 -4.45
CA GLY A 94 9.14 -7.23 -4.75
C GLY A 94 8.35 -6.02 -5.22
N ILE A 95 7.43 -6.18 -6.17
CA ILE A 95 6.57 -5.09 -6.65
C ILE A 95 5.71 -4.54 -5.51
N THR A 96 5.12 -5.41 -4.69
CA THR A 96 4.26 -4.99 -3.57
C THR A 96 5.07 -4.29 -2.48
N LEU A 97 6.32 -4.71 -2.25
CA LEU A 97 7.23 -4.03 -1.33
C LEU A 97 7.53 -2.60 -1.79
N VAL A 98 7.81 -2.41 -3.09
CA VAL A 98 8.00 -1.08 -3.68
C VAL A 98 6.75 -0.21 -3.49
N LEU A 99 5.56 -0.76 -3.74
CA LEU A 99 4.29 -0.05 -3.51
C LEU A 99 4.05 0.29 -2.02
N THR A 100 4.46 -0.60 -1.11
CA THR A 100 4.37 -0.38 0.34
C THR A 100 5.27 0.78 0.77
N VAL A 101 6.53 0.78 0.33
CA VAL A 101 7.50 1.85 0.60
C VAL A 101 7.02 3.17 0.00
N TYR A 102 6.55 3.15 -1.25
CA TYR A 102 6.00 4.31 -1.92
C TYR A 102 4.83 4.92 -1.13
N THR A 103 3.87 4.10 -0.71
CA THR A 103 2.72 4.52 0.10
C THR A 103 3.16 5.11 1.45
N PHE A 104 4.15 4.50 2.09
CA PHE A 104 4.70 5.00 3.34
C PHE A 104 5.40 6.35 3.19
N MET A 105 6.20 6.51 2.13
CA MET A 105 6.87 7.77 1.81
C MET A 105 5.86 8.89 1.53
N GLN A 106 4.80 8.60 0.77
CA GLN A 106 3.71 9.56 0.56
C GLN A 106 3.11 10.03 1.90
N HIS A 107 2.83 9.10 2.82
CA HIS A 107 2.29 9.45 4.14
C HIS A 107 3.26 10.37 4.91
N ARG A 108 4.56 10.06 4.93
CA ARG A 108 5.57 10.89 5.61
C ARG A 108 5.69 12.28 5.00
N LEU A 109 5.70 12.40 3.68
CA LEU A 109 5.79 13.69 2.99
C LEU A 109 4.59 14.58 3.30
N LEU A 110 3.39 14.01 3.31
CA LEU A 110 2.17 14.74 3.66
C LEU A 110 2.18 15.23 5.12
N LYS A 111 2.64 14.38 6.05
CA LYS A 111 2.75 14.76 7.46
C LYS A 111 3.77 15.88 7.68
N ARG A 112 4.88 15.88 6.93
CA ARG A 112 5.88 16.96 6.95
C ARG A 112 5.27 18.29 6.49
N GLN A 113 4.60 18.31 5.34
CA GLN A 113 4.00 19.54 4.82
C GLN A 113 2.89 20.10 5.73
N GLN A 114 2.11 19.24 6.38
CA GLN A 114 1.14 19.68 7.38
C GLN A 114 1.84 20.34 8.56
N ASN A 115 2.87 19.71 9.13
CA ASN A 115 3.63 20.27 10.24
C ASN A 115 4.26 21.63 9.90
N ASP A 116 4.78 21.81 8.68
CA ASP A 116 5.36 23.07 8.24
C ASP A 116 4.30 24.19 8.15
N ARG A 117 3.11 23.90 7.63
CA ARG A 117 1.99 24.87 7.58
C ARG A 117 1.52 25.28 8.98
N TYR A 118 1.33 24.32 9.88
CA TYR A 118 0.92 24.63 11.26
C TYR A 118 2.01 25.38 12.04
N GLY A 119 3.28 25.06 11.80
CA GLY A 119 4.42 25.75 12.40
C GLY A 119 4.53 27.21 11.97
N LEU A 120 4.20 27.53 10.71
CA LEU A 120 4.17 28.90 10.21
C LEU A 120 3.05 29.73 10.85
N HIS A 121 1.83 29.19 10.93
CA HIS A 121 0.71 29.87 11.60
C HIS A 121 0.98 30.14 13.09
N SER A 122 1.58 29.19 13.80
CA SER A 122 1.91 29.41 15.22
C SER A 122 2.92 30.55 15.41
N LYS A 123 3.88 30.70 14.48
CA LYS A 123 4.88 31.77 14.53
C LYS A 123 4.30 33.14 14.17
N SER A 124 3.40 33.22 13.18
CA SER A 124 2.72 34.48 12.85
C SER A 124 1.87 34.98 14.02
N ASP A 125 1.10 34.10 14.66
CA ASP A 125 0.23 34.46 15.78
C ASP A 125 1.02 34.97 16.99
N ARG A 126 2.19 34.37 17.27
CA ARG A 126 3.09 34.87 18.32
C ARG A 126 3.67 36.24 17.99
N LYS A 127 4.04 36.48 16.73
CA LYS A 127 4.60 37.76 16.29
C LYS A 127 3.54 38.87 16.37
N GLU A 128 2.31 38.58 15.97
CA GLU A 128 1.19 39.52 16.06
C GLU A 128 0.83 39.85 17.51
N LYS A 129 0.71 38.84 18.39
CA LYS A 129 0.47 39.08 19.83
C LYS A 129 1.56 39.95 20.46
N ARG A 130 2.83 39.73 20.10
CA ARG A 130 3.95 40.53 20.60
C ARG A 130 3.86 41.99 20.14
N ASN A 131 3.54 42.23 18.87
CA ASN A 131 3.42 43.58 18.33
C ASN A 131 2.25 44.37 18.94
N ARG A 132 1.14 43.69 19.27
CA ARG A 132 0.01 44.31 19.99
C ARG A 132 0.38 44.70 21.42
N ALA A 133 1.15 43.87 22.12
CA ALA A 133 1.62 44.17 23.46
C ALA A 133 2.56 45.38 23.52
N THR A 134 3.34 45.63 22.46
CA THR A 134 4.27 46.78 22.40
C THR A 134 3.67 48.07 21.87
N SER A 135 2.51 48.03 21.19
CA SER A 135 1.88 49.24 20.62
C SER A 135 0.86 49.91 21.56
N GLY A 136 0.59 49.30 22.73
CA GLY A 136 -0.32 49.82 23.75
C GLY A 136 0.36 50.45 24.97
N ALA A 137 1.69 50.61 24.93
CA ALA A 137 2.50 51.31 25.92
C ALA A 137 3.06 52.58 25.29
#